data_AF-A0A2M9J721-F1
#
_entry.id   AF-A0A2M9J721-F1
#
_cell.length_a   1.000
_cell.length_b   1.000
_cell.length_c   1.000
_cell.angle_alpha   90.00
_cell.angle_beta   90.00
_cell.angle_gamma   90.00
#
_symmetry.space_group_name_H-M   'P 1'
#
loop_
_entity.id
_entity.type
_entity.pdbx_description
1 polymer ?
#
loop_
_entity_poly.entity_id
_entity_poly.type
_entity_poly.pdbx_seq_one_letter_code
_entity_poly.pdbx_strand_id
1 'polypeptide(L)' 'MSDLAPTSERPGLHVSKPSPSAPATASVVCQCGASATATGDAQVKALVDGYTASHGPAHQRTGR' A
#
# COMPACT_ATOMS: atom_id res chain seq x y z
N MET A 1 6.75 7.55 15.52
CA MET A 1 6.56 7.20 14.09
C MET A 1 5.31 7.91 13.66
N SER A 2 5.38 8.82 12.68
CA SER A 2 4.17 9.44 12.14
C SER A 2 3.31 8.36 11.50
N ASP A 3 2.00 8.45 11.66
CA ASP A 3 1.08 7.58 10.95
C ASP A 3 1.18 7.89 9.45
N LEU A 4 1.78 6.96 8.71
CA LEU A 4 1.95 7.02 7.26
C LEU A 4 0.85 6.23 6.54
N ALA A 5 -0.21 5.84 7.25
CA ALA A 5 -1.34 5.19 6.64
C ALA A 5 -1.96 6.13 5.58
N PRO A 6 -2.25 5.60 4.37
CA PRO A 6 -2.90 6.39 3.33
C PRO A 6 -4.30 6.79 3.79
N THR A 7 -4.73 7.97 3.36
CA THR A 7 -6.07 8.53 3.65
C THR A 7 -6.71 8.98 2.33
N SER A 8 -8.00 9.33 2.33
CA SER A 8 -8.61 9.90 1.11
C SER A 8 -7.93 11.20 0.66
N GLU A 9 -7.44 12.01 1.61
CA GLU A 9 -6.71 13.25 1.33
C GLU A 9 -5.30 12.99 0.77
N ARG A 10 -4.73 11.81 1.09
CA ARG A 10 -3.40 11.35 0.66
C ARG A 10 -3.47 9.88 0.27
N PRO A 11 -4.11 9.55 -0.86
CA PRO A 11 -4.27 8.16 -1.26
C PRO A 11 -2.92 7.56 -1.62
N GLY A 12 -2.85 6.25 -1.52
CA GLY A 12 -1.61 5.52 -1.66
C GLY A 12 -1.70 4.13 -1.04
N LEU A 13 -0.54 3.48 -1.00
CA LEU A 13 -0.34 2.20 -0.39
C LEU A 13 0.80 2.32 0.62
N HIS A 14 0.56 1.88 1.85
CA HIS A 14 1.55 1.83 2.91
C HIS A 14 1.74 0.38 3.36
N VAL A 15 2.99 -0.04 3.47
CA VAL A 15 3.40 -1.38 3.93
C VAL A 15 4.29 -1.21 5.14
N SER A 16 4.04 -2.00 6.17
CA SER A 16 4.85 -2.03 7.39
C SER A 16 5.20 -3.47 7.73
N LYS A 17 6.46 -3.72 8.06
CA LYS A 17 6.93 -5.01 8.58
C LYS A 17 7.86 -4.72 9.76
N PRO A 18 7.37 -4.84 11.01
CA PRO A 18 8.12 -4.35 12.17
C PRO A 18 9.34 -5.23 12.49
N SER A 19 9.34 -6.49 12.05
CA SER A 19 10.50 -7.38 12.12
C SER A 19 10.40 -8.49 11.06
N PRO A 20 11.50 -9.19 10.73
CA PRO A 20 11.47 -10.30 9.77
C PRO A 20 10.49 -11.42 10.15
N SER A 21 10.37 -11.69 11.45
CA SER A 21 9.53 -12.75 12.01
C SER A 21 8.08 -12.32 12.26
N ALA A 22 7.80 -11.01 12.28
CA ALA A 22 6.44 -10.50 12.41
C ALA A 22 5.74 -10.46 11.04
N PRO A 23 4.40 -10.68 11.00
CA PRO A 23 3.64 -10.53 9.78
C PRO A 23 3.71 -9.09 9.27
N ALA A 24 3.82 -8.92 7.96
CA ALA A 24 3.65 -7.61 7.34
C ALA A 24 2.20 -7.15 7.43
N THR A 25 1.98 -5.85 7.47
CA THR A 25 0.69 -5.19 7.33
C THR A 25 0.74 -4.23 6.16
N ALA A 26 -0.40 -4.07 5.48
CA ALA A 26 -0.55 -3.08 4.44
C ALA A 26 -1.93 -2.43 4.47
N SER A 27 -1.98 -1.17 4.05
CA SER A 27 -3.19 -0.39 3.92
C SER A 27 -3.14 0.36 2.60
N VAL A 28 -4.26 0.37 1.88
CA VAL A 28 -4.43 1.09 0.63
C VAL A 28 -5.67 1.96 0.72
N VAL A 29 -5.54 3.19 0.24
CA VAL A 29 -6.67 4.06 -0.09
C VAL A 29 -6.49 4.52 -1.53
N CYS A 30 -7.51 4.31 -2.35
CA CYS A 30 -7.55 4.73 -3.74
C CYS A 30 -8.28 6.08 -3.85
N GLN A 31 -7.88 6.90 -4.83
CA GLN A 31 -8.56 8.17 -5.12
C GLN A 31 -10.06 7.97 -5.49
N CYS A 32 -10.43 6.78 -5.96
CA CYS A 32 -11.83 6.42 -6.26
C CYS A 32 -12.68 6.14 -5.01
N GLY A 33 -12.10 6.21 -3.80
CA GLY A 33 -12.79 5.95 -2.53
C GLY A 33 -12.73 4.49 -2.05
N ALA A 34 -12.17 3.57 -2.84
CA ALA A 34 -11.91 2.21 -2.40
C ALA A 34 -10.77 2.18 -1.36
N SER A 35 -10.91 1.36 -0.33
CA SER A 35 -9.84 1.09 0.64
C SER A 35 -9.77 -0.39 0.97
N ALA A 36 -8.58 -0.87 1.29
CA ALA A 36 -8.36 -2.24 1.72
C ALA A 36 -7.19 -2.33 2.70
N THR A 37 -7.21 -3.37 3.53
CA THR A 37 -6.13 -3.68 4.46
C THR A 37 -5.79 -5.15 4.37
N ALA A 38 -4.52 -5.48 4.56
CA ALA A 38 -4.02 -6.86 4.53
C ALA A 38 -3.00 -7.09 5.63
N THR A 39 -3.01 -8.29 6.20
CA THR A 39 -2.04 -8.75 7.20
C THR A 39 -1.50 -10.11 6.79
N GLY A 40 -0.18 -10.29 6.88
CA GLY A 40 0.55 -11.47 6.40
C GLY A 40 1.29 -11.19 5.10
N ASP A 41 2.48 -11.75 4.95
CA ASP A 41 3.39 -11.41 3.85
C ASP A 41 2.80 -11.73 2.47
N ALA A 42 2.12 -12.89 2.32
CA ALA A 42 1.48 -13.28 1.08
C ALA A 42 0.28 -12.38 0.72
N GLN A 43 -0.54 -12.03 1.71
CA GLN A 43 -1.70 -11.17 1.55
C GLN A 43 -1.28 -9.74 1.22
N VAL A 44 -0.25 -9.23 1.90
CA VAL A 44 0.36 -7.92 1.62
C VAL A 44 0.93 -7.90 0.20
N LYS A 45 1.62 -8.95 -0.23
CA LYS A 45 2.12 -9.04 -1.61
C LYS A 45 0.97 -9.02 -2.62
N ALA A 46 -0.08 -9.81 -2.42
CA ALA A 46 -1.23 -9.81 -3.31
C ALA A 46 -1.91 -8.42 -3.40
N LEU A 47 -1.99 -7.72 -2.27
CA LEU A 47 -2.53 -6.35 -2.22
C LEU A 47 -1.67 -5.36 -3.02
N VAL A 48 -0.34 -5.42 -2.85
CA VAL A 48 0.62 -4.57 -3.58
C VAL A 48 0.57 -4.85 -5.08
N ASP A 49 0.54 -6.12 -5.46
CA ASP A 49 0.47 -6.53 -6.87
C ASP A 49 -0.85 -6.04 -7.51
N GLY A 50 -1.99 -6.18 -6.82
CA GLY A 50 -3.28 -5.69 -7.28
C GLY A 50 -3.37 -4.16 -7.39
N TYR A 51 -2.79 -3.43 -6.42
CA TYR A 51 -2.69 -1.97 -6.48
C TYR A 51 -1.82 -1.53 -7.66
N THR A 52 -0.67 -2.16 -7.85
CA THR A 52 0.28 -1.87 -8.95
C THR A 52 -0.34 -2.18 -10.32
N ALA A 53 -1.09 -3.28 -10.45
CA ALA A 53 -1.80 -3.61 -11.68
C ALA A 53 -2.90 -2.59 -12.03
N SER A 54 -3.52 -2.00 -11.01
CA SER A 54 -4.65 -1.07 -11.19
C SER A 54 -4.22 0.39 -11.39
N HIS A 55 -3.08 0.79 -10.83
CA HIS A 55 -2.64 2.19 -10.79
C HIS A 55 -1.22 2.42 -11.30
N GLY A 56 -0.49 1.36 -11.64
CA GLY A 56 0.92 1.40 -11.96
C GLY A 56 1.81 1.54 -10.71
N PRO A 57 3.14 1.40 -10.88
CA PRO A 57 4.10 1.68 -9.81
C PRO A 57 4.07 3.16 -9.44
N ALA A 58 4.13 3.46 -8.15
CA ALA A 58 4.16 4.83 -7.63
C ALA A 58 5.31 5.70 -8.21
N HIS A 59 6.39 5.08 -8.71
CA HIS A 59 7.57 5.76 -9.26
C HIS A 59 7.63 5.79 -10.79
N GLN A 60 6.54 5.51 -11.52
CA GLN A 60 6.50 5.72 -12.98
C GLN A 60 6.35 7.20 -13.40
N ARG A 61 6.54 8.15 -12.49
CA ARG A 61 6.75 9.55 -12.88
C ARG A 61 8.16 9.67 -13.48
N THR A 62 8.29 9.41 -14.77
CA THR A 62 9.39 9.96 -15.55
C THR A 62 9.36 11.47 -15.32
N GLY A 63 10.36 11.95 -14.58
CA GLY A 63 10.59 13.37 -14.42
C GLY A 63 10.65 14.02 -15.80
N ARG A 64 10.00 15.16 -15.89
CA ARG A 64 9.90 16.06 -17.04
C ARG A 64 11.24 16.32 -17.71
#